data_AF-A0A2J5HWY6-F1
#
_entry.id   AF-A0A2J5HWY6-F1
#
_cell.length_a   1.000
_cell.length_b   1.000
_cell.length_c   1.000
_cell.angle_alpha   90.00
_cell.angle_beta   90.00
_cell.angle_gamma   90.00
#
_symmetry.space_group_name_H-M   'P 1'
#
loop_
_entity.id
_entity.type
_entity.pdbx_description
1 polymer ?
#
loop_
_entity_poly.entity_id
_entity_poly.type
_entity_poly.pdbx_seq_one_letter_code
_entity_poly.pdbx_strand_id
1 'polypeptide(L)' 'MGLLLAFRGEVCMTSSLNIRFRRPVPAPGAVVVQSWVKEERAGRWIVLGEIVDQSGRVLAGAEGLFVGVRGRESRV' A
#
# COMPACT_ATOMS: atom_id res chain seq x y z
N MET A 1 2.27 -1.02 -1.46
CA MET A 1 1.69 0.25 -0.96
C MET A 1 2.69 1.40 -1.02
N GLY A 2 3.74 1.46 -0.20
CA GLY A 2 4.74 2.56 -0.31
C GLY A 2 5.45 2.59 -1.67
N LEU A 3 5.78 1.42 -2.23
CA LEU A 3 6.38 1.29 -3.56
C LEU A 3 5.49 1.87 -4.68
N LEU A 4 4.16 1.84 -4.54
CA LEU A 4 3.24 2.45 -5.51
C LEU A 4 3.45 3.97 -5.60
N LEU A 5 3.59 4.63 -4.44
CA LEU A 5 3.80 6.07 -4.39
C LEU A 5 5.20 6.44 -4.89
N ALA A 6 6.21 5.62 -4.57
CA ALA A 6 7.55 5.79 -5.12
C ALA A 6 7.56 5.69 -6.67
N PHE A 7 6.85 4.72 -7.26
CA PHE A 7 6.70 4.63 -8.72
C PHE A 7 5.96 5.81 -9.34
N ARG A 8 5.14 6.52 -8.56
CA ARG A 8 4.49 7.77 -8.98
C ARG A 8 5.39 9.01 -8.78
N GLY A 9 6.61 8.86 -8.28
CA GLY A 9 7.54 9.97 -8.01
C GLY A 9 7.26 10.72 -6.70
N GLU A 10 6.42 10.16 -5.83
CA GLU A 10 6.01 10.80 -4.58
C GLU A 10 6.97 10.49 -3.44
N VAL A 11 7.54 11.53 -2.85
CA VAL A 11 8.34 11.43 -1.63
C VAL A 11 7.43 11.59 -0.42
N CYS A 12 7.12 10.48 0.24
CA CYS A 12 6.16 10.42 1.33
C CYS A 12 6.62 9.50 2.47
N MET A 13 5.92 9.60 3.61
CA MET A 13 6.08 8.73 4.76
C MET A 13 4.74 8.09 5.11
N THR A 14 4.78 6.89 5.68
CA THR A 14 3.60 6.24 6.24
C THR A 14 3.13 6.99 7.48
N SER A 15 1.91 7.51 7.48
CA SER A 15 1.28 8.13 8.65
C SER A 15 0.47 7.11 9.44
N SER A 16 -0.31 6.27 8.77
CA SER A 16 -1.05 5.18 9.42
C SER A 16 -1.17 3.98 8.49
N LEU A 17 -1.32 2.79 9.09
CA LEU A 17 -1.52 1.54 8.37
C LEU A 17 -2.50 0.67 9.17
N ASN A 18 -3.68 0.43 8.61
CA ASN A 18 -4.67 -0.48 9.17
C ASN A 18 -4.70 -1.76 8.34
N ILE A 19 -4.48 -2.91 8.99
CA ILE A 19 -4.47 -4.23 8.33
C ILE A 19 -5.56 -5.10 8.94
N ARG A 20 -6.36 -5.74 8.08
CA ARG A 20 -7.36 -6.74 8.43
C ARG A 20 -6.88 -8.10 7.93
N PHE A 21 -6.29 -8.88 8.83
CA PHE A 21 -5.93 -10.28 8.57
C PHE A 21 -7.19 -11.13 8.54
N ARG A 22 -7.45 -11.79 7.40
CA ARG A 22 -8.66 -12.61 7.21
C ARG A 22 -8.36 -14.09 7.29
N ARG A 23 -7.19 -14.52 6.81
CA ARG A 23 -6.77 -15.93 6.71
C ARG A 23 -5.26 -16.05 6.89
N PRO A 24 -4.76 -17.20 7.40
CA PRO A 24 -3.33 -17.50 7.40
C PRO A 24 -2.75 -17.49 5.98
N VAL A 25 -1.47 -17.14 5.87
CA VAL A 25 -0.72 -17.26 4.62
C VAL A 25 -0.17 -18.69 4.51
N PRO A 26 -0.48 -19.44 3.44
CA PRO A 26 0.09 -20.78 3.25
C PRO A 26 1.60 -20.69 3.03
N ALA A 27 2.36 -21.49 3.78
CA ALA A 27 3.82 -21.57 3.68
C ALA A 27 4.27 -23.06 3.69
N PRO A 28 5.03 -23.52 2.68
CA PRO A 28 5.43 -22.78 1.48
C PRO A 28 4.23 -22.46 0.57
N GLY A 29 4.31 -21.36 -0.18
CA GLY A 29 3.24 -20.91 -1.08
C GLY A 29 3.58 -19.56 -1.72
N ALA A 30 2.90 -19.24 -2.82
CA ALA A 30 2.98 -17.93 -3.46
C ALA A 30 1.71 -17.12 -3.21
N VAL A 31 1.88 -15.81 -3.05
CA VAL A 31 0.79 -14.85 -2.88
C VAL A 31 1.01 -13.67 -3.82
N VAL A 32 -0.08 -13.03 -4.23
CA VAL A 32 -0.03 -11.76 -4.96
C VAL A 32 -0.29 -10.63 -3.97
N VAL A 33 0.59 -9.63 -3.97
CA VAL A 33 0.41 -8.39 -3.21
C VAL A 33 0.13 -7.28 -4.20
N GLN A 34 -1.03 -6.66 -4.08
CA GLN A 34 -1.45 -5.58 -4.97
C GLN A 34 -1.91 -4.36 -4.17
N SER A 35 -1.75 -3.18 -4.76
CA SER A 35 -2.16 -1.93 -4.12
C SER A 35 -2.49 -0.85 -5.14
N TRP A 36 -3.44 0.02 -4.81
CA TRP A 36 -3.88 1.13 -5.66
C TRP A 36 -4.22 2.36 -4.80
N VAL A 37 -4.12 3.55 -5.39
CA VAL A 37 -4.52 4.80 -4.72
C VAL A 37 -6.05 4.89 -4.75
N LYS A 38 -6.66 5.06 -3.57
CA LYS A 38 -8.10 5.29 -3.39
C LYS A 38 -8.43 6.77 -3.44
N GLU A 39 -7.62 7.59 -2.77
CA GLU A 39 -7.82 9.03 -2.69
C GLU A 39 -6.47 9.75 -2.61
N GLU A 40 -6.39 10.93 -3.21
CA GLU A 40 -5.25 11.83 -3.17
C GLU A 40 -5.74 13.26 -2.89
N ARG A 41 -5.23 13.85 -1.81
CA ARG A 41 -5.61 15.22 -1.41
C ARG A 41 -4.48 15.92 -0.66
N ALA A 42 -4.02 17.05 -1.21
CA ALA A 42 -3.07 17.97 -0.56
C ALA A 42 -1.79 17.29 -0.03
N GLY A 43 -1.14 16.45 -0.87
CA GLY A 43 0.06 15.71 -0.49
C GLY A 43 -0.22 14.62 0.55
N ARG A 44 -1.44 14.08 0.57
CA ARG A 44 -1.82 12.90 1.35
C ARG A 44 -2.47 11.89 0.42
N TRP A 45 -2.12 10.62 0.60
CA TRP A 45 -2.65 9.52 -0.20
C TRP A 45 -3.25 8.45 0.68
N ILE A 46 -4.50 8.09 0.41
CA ILE A 46 -5.09 6.87 0.95
C ILE A 46 -4.82 5.76 -0.08
N VAL A 47 -4.03 4.77 0.32
CA VAL A 47 -3.65 3.63 -0.51
C VAL A 47 -4.31 2.38 0.05
N LEU A 48 -5.03 1.67 -0.81
CA LEU A 48 -5.57 0.35 -0.49
C LEU A 48 -4.60 -0.72 -0.98
N GLY A 49 -4.58 -1.85 -0.29
CA GLY A 49 -3.85 -3.01 -0.73
C GLY A 49 -4.41 -4.30 -0.19
N GLU A 50 -4.07 -5.39 -0.84
CA GLU A 50 -4.48 -6.73 -0.43
C GLU A 50 -3.41 -7.76 -0.77
N ILE A 51 -3.47 -8.84 0.00
CA ILE A 51 -2.75 -10.09 -0.25
C ILE A 51 -3.80 -11.11 -0.67
N VAL A 52 -3.62 -11.72 -1.84
CA VAL A 52 -4.49 -12.78 -2.34
C VAL A 52 -3.70 -14.07 -2.59
N ASP A 53 -4.32 -15.21 -2.35
CA ASP A 53 -3.75 -16.51 -2.72
C ASP A 53 -3.94 -16.81 -4.22
N GLN A 54 -3.42 -17.96 -4.67
CA GLN A 54 -3.52 -18.42 -6.06
C GLN A 54 -4.97 -18.66 -6.54
N SER A 55 -5.91 -18.82 -5.62
CA SER A 55 -7.35 -18.95 -5.93
C SER A 55 -8.10 -17.61 -5.88
N GLY A 56 -7.39 -16.50 -5.68
CA GLY A 56 -7.96 -15.16 -5.58
C GLY A 56 -8.60 -14.84 -4.23
N ARG A 57 -8.40 -15.68 -3.20
CA ARG A 57 -8.98 -15.41 -1.88
C ARG A 57 -8.12 -14.37 -1.16
N VAL A 58 -8.78 -13.33 -0.65
CA VAL A 58 -8.12 -12.31 0.18
C VAL A 58 -7.66 -12.92 1.50
N LEU A 59 -6.35 -12.90 1.73
CA LEU A 59 -5.69 -13.32 2.96
C LEU A 59 -5.59 -12.16 3.95
N ALA A 60 -5.28 -10.96 3.45
CA ALA A 60 -5.27 -9.72 4.20
C ALA A 60 -5.66 -8.54 3.32
N GLY A 61 -6.39 -7.57 3.89
CA GLY A 61 -6.66 -6.29 3.25
C GLY A 61 -6.13 -5.15 4.12
N ALA A 62 -5.68 -4.07 3.50
CA ALA A 62 -5.07 -2.94 4.20
C ALA A 62 -5.51 -1.60 3.62
N GLU A 63 -5.59 -0.59 4.50
CA GLU A 63 -5.73 0.82 4.15
C GLU A 63 -4.57 1.58 4.82
N GLY A 64 -3.78 2.29 4.03
CA GLY A 64 -2.66 3.09 4.50
C GLY A 64 -2.85 4.57 4.16
N LEU A 65 -2.53 5.44 5.11
CA LEU A 65 -2.41 6.87 4.88
C LEU A 65 -0.94 7.23 4.73
N PHE A 66 -0.59 7.86 3.62
CA PHE A 66 0.74 8.38 3.34
C PHE A 66 0.70 9.91 3.29
N VAL A 67 1.73 10.56 3.80
CA VAL A 67 1.83 12.02 3.87
C VAL A 67 3.15 12.46 3.24
N GLY A 68 3.07 13.45 2.36
CA GLY A 68 4.21 13.99 1.61
C GLY A 68 5.20 14.68 2.54
N VAL A 69 6.48 14.53 2.23
CA VAL A 69 7.56 15.19 2.96
C VAL A 69 7.81 16.56 2.34
N ARG A 70 7.44 17.65 3.02
CA ARG A 70 7.77 19.00 2.55
C ARG A 70 9.28 19.24 2.65
N GLY A 71 9.88 19.79 1.59
CA GLY A 71 11.29 20.22 1.59
C GLY A 71 12.31 19.23 1.03
N ARG A 72 11.89 18.03 0.59
CA ARG A 72 12.71 17.21 -0.33
C ARG A 72 12.13 17.37 -1.73
N GLU A 73 12.82 18.10 -2.60
CA GLU A 73 12.56 18.02 -4.03
C GLU A 73 12.73 16.57 -4.49
N SER A 74 11.73 16.05 -5.17
CA SER A 74 11.80 14.78 -5.87
C SER A 74 12.84 14.91 -6.98
N ARG A 75 14.09 14.49 -6.72
CA ARG A 75 15.05 14.26 -7.79
C ARG A 75 14.72 12.89 -8.40
N VAL A 76 13.98 12.94 -9.50
CA VAL A 76 13.91 11.83 -10.47
C VAL A 76 15.18 11.86 -11.30
#